data_AF-A0A422N142-F1
#
_entry.id   AF-A0A422N142-F1
#
_cell.length_a   1.000
_cell.length_b   1.000
_cell.length_c   1.000
_cell.angle_alpha   90.00
_cell.angle_beta   90.00
_cell.angle_gamma   90.00
#
_symmetry.space_group_name_H-M   'P 1'
#
loop_
_entity.id
_entity.type
_entity.pdbx_description
1 polymer ?
#
loop_
_entity_poly.entity_id
_entity_poly.type
_entity_poly.pdbx_seq_one_letter_code
_entity_poly.pdbx_strand_id
1 'polypeptide(L)'
;MAKVYVDRAKKILQLTKKTSAVRRSRASPRLYMKGTLAGYTRGLHGQNKNTALIRVENVNTTADAKWYVGKRVCYVYHGYKVKRCVRWSKAPARRSNTRALWGRVTRPHGGSGVVRAKFNTPLPASAIGRRIRVYLYPSRV
;
A
#
# COMPACT_ATOMS: atom_id res chain seq x y z
N MET A 1 -53.27 1.96 -18.97
CA MET A 1 -53.10 1.57 -17.55
C MET A 1 -52.22 2.60 -16.85
N ALA A 2 -52.65 3.10 -15.69
CA ALA A 2 -51.99 4.21 -15.01
C ALA A 2 -50.55 3.86 -14.61
N LYS A 3 -49.60 4.76 -14.87
CA LYS A 3 -48.16 4.66 -14.57
C LYS A 3 -47.87 4.12 -13.16
N VAL A 4 -48.70 4.52 -12.20
CA VAL A 4 -48.70 4.09 -10.79
C VAL A 4 -48.81 2.56 -10.62
N TYR A 5 -49.62 1.89 -11.43
CA TYR A 5 -49.82 0.44 -11.34
C TYR A 5 -48.59 -0.34 -11.81
N VAL A 6 -47.96 0.12 -12.90
CA VAL A 6 -46.74 -0.49 -13.46
C VAL A 6 -45.55 -0.35 -12.51
N ASP A 7 -45.41 0.82 -11.87
CA ASP A 7 -44.35 1.07 -10.91
C ASP A 7 -44.54 0.26 -9.62
N ARG A 8 -45.80 0.08 -9.18
CA ARG A 8 -46.14 -0.79 -8.03
C ARG A 8 -45.80 -2.25 -8.32
N ALA A 9 -46.12 -2.76 -9.51
CA ALA A 9 -45.81 -4.13 -9.92
C ALA A 9 -44.29 -4.38 -9.97
N LYS A 10 -43.50 -3.45 -10.53
CA LYS A 10 -42.02 -3.52 -10.53
C LYS A 10 -41.44 -3.55 -9.12
N LYS A 11 -41.97 -2.73 -8.21
CA LYS A 11 -41.50 -2.66 -6.82
C LYS A 11 -41.81 -3.96 -6.06
N ILE A 12 -42.98 -4.56 -6.27
CA ILE A 12 -43.34 -5.87 -5.69
C ILE A 12 -42.41 -6.96 -6.21
N LEU A 13 -42.12 -6.99 -7.53
CA LEU A 13 -41.16 -7.94 -8.11
C LEU A 13 -39.74 -7.77 -7.56
N GLN A 14 -39.31 -6.53 -7.31
CA GLN A 14 -38.00 -6.26 -6.70
C GLN A 14 -37.94 -6.72 -5.24
N LEU A 15 -39.00 -6.49 -4.46
CA LEU A 15 -39.07 -6.84 -3.03
C LEU A 15 -39.26 -8.35 -2.81
N THR A 16 -39.94 -9.04 -3.72
CA THR A 16 -40.12 -10.51 -3.69
C THR A 16 -38.87 -11.27 -4.14
N LYS A 17 -37.97 -10.61 -4.91
CA LYS A 17 -36.68 -11.18 -5.26
C LYS A 17 -35.80 -11.30 -4.01
N LYS A 18 -35.45 -12.52 -3.61
CA LYS A 18 -34.51 -12.77 -2.50
C LYS A 18 -33.10 -12.28 -2.88
N THR A 19 -32.76 -11.05 -2.51
CA THR A 19 -31.47 -10.39 -2.82
C THR A 19 -30.57 -10.21 -1.59
N SER A 20 -30.47 -11.21 -0.71
CA SER A 20 -29.47 -11.18 0.37
C SER A 20 -28.08 -11.53 -0.19
N ALA A 21 -27.53 -10.63 -1.01
CA ALA A 21 -26.18 -10.74 -1.55
C ALA A 21 -25.17 -10.12 -0.60
N VAL A 22 -24.19 -10.90 -0.17
CA VAL A 22 -23.04 -10.38 0.59
C VAL A 22 -21.98 -9.88 -0.38
N ARG A 23 -21.38 -8.73 -0.07
CA ARG A 23 -20.26 -8.19 -0.85
C ARG A 23 -19.06 -9.13 -0.73
N ARG A 24 -18.63 -9.73 -1.85
CA ARG A 24 -17.43 -10.55 -1.95
C ARG A 24 -16.33 -9.78 -2.67
N SER A 25 -15.13 -9.74 -2.08
CA SER A 25 -13.96 -9.12 -2.71
C SER A 25 -13.32 -10.09 -3.71
N ARG A 26 -13.76 -10.04 -4.98
CA ARG A 26 -13.17 -10.82 -6.09
C ARG A 26 -12.23 -10.00 -6.99
N ALA A 27 -11.95 -8.74 -6.63
CA ALA A 27 -11.00 -7.89 -7.33
C ALA A 27 -9.54 -8.31 -7.04
N SER A 28 -8.59 -7.71 -7.76
CA SER A 28 -7.17 -8.01 -7.63
C SER A 28 -6.69 -7.92 -6.16
N PRO A 29 -6.03 -8.97 -5.63
CA PRO A 29 -5.60 -9.00 -4.24
C PRO A 29 -4.38 -8.07 -4.01
N ARG A 30 -4.17 -7.69 -2.75
CA ARG A 30 -2.91 -7.07 -2.33
C ARG A 30 -1.89 -8.16 -1.97
N LEU A 31 -0.69 -8.09 -2.56
CA LEU A 31 0.46 -8.94 -2.20
C LEU A 31 1.53 -8.13 -1.45
N TYR A 32 1.07 -7.20 -0.61
CA TYR A 32 1.93 -6.38 0.24
C TYR A 32 1.28 -6.18 1.61
N MET A 33 2.14 -6.06 2.60
CA MET A 33 1.82 -5.63 3.94
C MET A 33 1.76 -4.11 3.98
N LYS A 34 0.73 -3.65 4.67
CA LYS A 34 0.50 -2.23 4.93
C LYS A 34 1.53 -1.78 5.97
N GLY A 35 2.27 -0.74 5.67
CA GLY A 35 3.18 -0.10 6.62
C GLY A 35 3.04 1.41 6.58
N THR A 36 3.69 2.08 7.51
CA THR A 36 3.70 3.54 7.62
C THR A 36 5.14 4.01 7.78
N LEU A 37 5.51 5.09 7.09
CA LEU A 37 6.80 5.73 7.35
C LEU A 37 6.74 6.41 8.73
N ALA A 38 7.40 5.83 9.72
CA ALA A 38 7.47 6.43 11.05
C ALA A 38 8.36 7.68 11.05
N GLY A 39 9.42 7.67 10.23
CA GLY A 39 10.36 8.78 10.11
C GLY A 39 11.68 8.29 9.55
N TYR A 40 12.74 9.04 9.82
CA TYR A 40 14.10 8.62 9.51
C TYR A 40 14.81 8.14 10.78
N THR A 41 15.90 7.39 10.61
CA THR A 41 16.81 7.13 11.73
C THR A 41 17.32 8.46 12.28
N ARG A 42 17.29 8.65 13.60
CA ARG A 42 17.65 9.92 14.24
C ARG A 42 18.34 9.70 15.58
N GLY A 43 19.18 10.66 15.95
CA GLY A 43 19.70 10.83 17.32
C GLY A 43 19.13 12.08 17.95
N LEU A 44 19.74 12.55 19.04
CA LEU A 44 19.38 13.81 19.70
C LEU A 44 19.62 15.02 18.76
N HIS A 45 20.76 15.03 18.09
CA HIS A 45 21.26 16.16 17.30
C HIS A 45 20.67 16.27 15.88
N GLY A 46 19.97 15.25 15.38
CA GLY A 46 19.49 15.27 14.00
C GLY A 46 19.03 13.94 13.43
N GLN A 47 18.66 13.97 12.14
CA GLN A 47 18.10 12.84 11.40
C GLN A 47 19.00 12.43 10.23
N ASN A 48 19.22 11.12 10.06
CA ASN A 48 19.86 10.54 8.89
C ASN A 48 18.79 10.09 7.88
N LYS A 49 18.58 10.92 6.86
CA LYS A 49 17.55 10.75 5.82
C LYS A 49 17.82 9.57 4.87
N ASN A 50 19.03 9.01 4.85
CA ASN A 50 19.37 7.89 3.99
C ASN A 50 18.73 6.58 4.44
N THR A 51 18.30 6.49 5.71
CA THR A 51 17.63 5.29 6.25
C THR A 51 16.28 5.66 6.85
N ALA A 52 15.24 5.05 6.28
CA ALA A 52 13.85 5.20 6.70
C ALA A 52 13.48 4.19 7.79
N LEU A 53 12.59 4.58 8.70
CA LEU A 53 11.96 3.71 9.69
C LEU A 53 10.52 3.41 9.27
N ILE A 54 10.18 2.14 9.12
CA ILE A 54 8.87 1.69 8.67
C ILE A 54 8.23 0.85 9.76
N ARG A 55 7.04 1.27 10.20
CA ARG A 55 6.18 0.46 11.06
C ARG A 55 5.27 -0.37 10.16
N VAL A 56 5.47 -1.69 10.14
CA VAL A 56 4.60 -2.62 9.41
C VAL A 56 3.41 -2.96 10.31
N GLU A 57 2.20 -3.00 9.76
CA GLU A 57 1.00 -3.42 10.50
C GLU A 57 1.13 -4.90 10.92
N ASN A 58 0.70 -5.21 12.14
CA ASN A 58 0.73 -6.55 12.74
C ASN A 58 2.14 -7.17 12.89
N VAL A 59 3.19 -6.34 12.96
CA VAL A 59 4.57 -6.77 13.24
C VAL A 59 4.99 -6.11 14.53
N ASN A 60 4.94 -6.82 15.65
CA ASN A 60 5.12 -6.21 16.97
C ASN A 60 6.42 -6.64 17.65
N THR A 61 7.02 -7.75 17.22
CA THR A 61 8.27 -8.25 17.78
C THR A 61 9.44 -8.09 16.83
N THR A 62 10.66 -8.10 17.37
CA THR A 62 11.89 -8.15 16.58
C THR A 62 12.00 -9.43 15.74
N ALA A 63 11.45 -10.55 16.25
CA ALA A 63 11.43 -11.82 15.53
C ALA A 63 10.59 -11.70 14.24
N ASP A 64 9.40 -11.11 14.32
CA ASP A 64 8.56 -10.85 13.15
C ASP A 64 9.25 -9.91 12.16
N ALA A 65 9.89 -8.85 12.67
CA ALA A 65 10.62 -7.90 11.85
C ALA A 65 11.80 -8.53 11.08
N LYS A 66 12.49 -9.52 11.66
CA LYS A 66 13.57 -10.27 10.99
C LYS A 66 13.07 -11.00 9.74
N TRP A 67 11.81 -11.44 9.71
CA TRP A 67 11.21 -12.06 8.51
C TRP A 67 11.13 -11.10 7.32
N TYR A 68 10.91 -9.81 7.59
CA TYR A 68 10.82 -8.78 6.55
C TYR A 68 12.18 -8.32 6.02
N VAL A 69 13.29 -8.74 6.61
CA VAL A 69 14.64 -8.38 6.11
C VAL A 69 14.81 -8.85 4.65
N GLY A 70 15.35 -7.96 3.82
CA GLY A 70 15.56 -8.18 2.39
C GLY A 70 14.33 -7.96 1.50
N LYS A 71 13.13 -7.87 2.08
CA LYS A 71 11.88 -7.67 1.34
C LYS A 71 11.86 -6.30 0.65
N ARG A 72 11.24 -6.24 -0.54
CA ARG A 72 11.11 -5.00 -1.32
C ARG A 72 10.03 -4.11 -0.73
N VAL A 73 10.32 -2.82 -0.72
CA VAL A 73 9.43 -1.79 -0.17
C VAL A 73 9.16 -0.76 -1.24
N CYS A 74 7.93 -0.24 -1.26
CA CYS A 74 7.54 0.83 -2.16
C CYS A 74 6.77 1.93 -1.43
N TYR A 75 7.16 3.16 -1.70
CA TYR A 75 6.34 4.33 -1.41
C TYR A 75 5.65 4.77 -2.70
N VAL A 76 4.33 4.61 -2.76
CA VAL A 76 3.50 5.00 -3.90
C VAL A 76 2.91 6.37 -3.61
N TYR A 77 3.07 7.30 -4.55
CA TYR A 77 2.59 8.68 -4.47
C TYR A 77 2.16 9.15 -5.86
N HIS A 78 1.70 10.39 -5.99
CA HIS A 78 1.39 10.98 -7.29
C HIS A 78 2.02 12.36 -7.40
N GLY A 79 2.37 12.75 -8.63
CA GLY A 79 2.68 14.15 -8.96
C GLY A 79 1.48 14.84 -9.62
N TYR A 80 1.70 16.04 -10.13
CA TYR A 80 0.67 16.81 -10.84
C TYR A 80 0.56 16.44 -12.32
N LYS A 81 1.71 16.13 -12.96
CA LYS A 81 1.79 15.77 -14.37
C LYS A 81 2.14 14.30 -14.56
N VAL A 82 1.58 13.70 -15.61
CA VAL A 82 1.93 12.35 -16.07
C VAL A 82 3.39 12.33 -16.50
N LYS A 83 4.14 11.32 -16.05
CA LYS A 83 5.54 11.11 -16.44
C LYS A 83 5.74 9.67 -16.93
N ARG A 84 6.83 9.45 -17.67
CA ARG A 84 7.22 8.13 -18.16
C ARG A 84 7.28 7.12 -17.01
N CYS A 85 6.57 6.00 -17.17
CA CYS A 85 6.53 4.90 -16.22
C CYS A 85 7.05 3.60 -16.86
N VAL A 86 7.27 2.57 -16.05
CA VAL A 86 7.69 1.25 -16.54
C VAL A 86 6.65 0.69 -17.52
N ARG A 87 7.10 0.17 -18.66
CA ARG A 87 6.25 -0.31 -19.78
C ARG A 87 5.36 0.79 -20.38
N TRP A 88 5.83 2.03 -20.45
CA TRP A 88 5.08 3.16 -21.02
C TRP A 88 4.47 2.89 -22.41
N SER A 89 5.24 2.28 -23.32
CA SER A 89 4.77 1.94 -24.67
C SER A 89 3.96 0.64 -24.70
N LYS A 90 4.40 -0.37 -23.95
CA LYS A 90 3.80 -1.73 -23.95
C LYS A 90 2.50 -1.84 -23.13
N ALA A 91 2.23 -0.91 -22.22
CA ALA A 91 1.04 -0.92 -21.37
C ALA A 91 0.47 0.51 -21.20
N PRO A 92 -0.22 1.06 -22.21
CA PRO A 92 -0.76 2.43 -22.18
C PRO A 92 -1.75 2.67 -21.02
N ALA A 93 -2.52 1.66 -20.61
CA ALA A 93 -3.45 1.75 -19.48
C ALA A 93 -2.77 2.05 -18.11
N ARG A 94 -1.45 1.88 -18.01
CA ARG A 94 -0.67 2.18 -16.79
C ARG A 94 -0.13 3.61 -16.75
N ARG A 95 -0.37 4.42 -17.78
CA ARG A 95 0.05 5.82 -17.81
C ARG A 95 -0.77 6.61 -16.79
N SER A 96 -0.08 7.16 -15.80
CA SER A 96 -0.68 7.87 -14.68
C SER A 96 0.31 8.91 -14.16
N ASN A 97 -0.19 9.90 -13.41
CA ASN A 97 0.62 10.77 -12.59
C ASN A 97 1.17 10.06 -11.32
N THR A 98 0.79 8.80 -11.08
CA THR A 98 1.28 7.94 -10.01
C THR A 98 2.76 7.59 -10.22
N ARG A 99 3.52 7.65 -9.12
CA ARG A 99 4.95 7.40 -9.04
C ARG A 99 5.24 6.47 -7.87
N ALA A 100 6.40 5.83 -7.92
CA ALA A 100 6.82 4.86 -6.93
C ALA A 100 8.30 5.02 -6.63
N LEU A 101 8.65 5.18 -5.36
CA LEU A 101 10.03 5.03 -4.89
C LEU A 101 10.19 3.62 -4.35
N TRP A 102 11.26 2.94 -4.75
CA TRP A 102 11.55 1.57 -4.34
C TRP A 102 12.74 1.51 -3.41
N GLY A 103 12.70 0.54 -2.51
CA GLY A 103 13.75 0.25 -1.56
C GLY A 103 13.70 -1.19 -1.08
N ARG A 104 14.54 -1.49 -0.09
CA ARG A 104 14.60 -2.78 0.59
C ARG A 104 14.65 -2.58 2.09
N VAL A 105 14.01 -3.49 2.81
CA VAL A 105 14.19 -3.62 4.25
C VAL A 105 15.60 -4.13 4.52
N THR A 106 16.36 -3.42 5.35
CA THR A 106 17.76 -3.75 5.65
C THR A 106 17.91 -4.54 6.94
N ARG A 107 17.27 -4.10 8.02
CA ARG A 107 17.36 -4.74 9.34
C ARG A 107 16.24 -4.30 10.27
N PRO A 108 15.91 -5.05 11.34
CA PRO A 108 15.00 -4.57 12.38
C PRO A 108 15.53 -3.33 13.12
N HIS A 109 14.62 -2.59 13.73
CA HIS A 109 14.89 -1.40 14.53
C HIS A 109 14.16 -1.45 15.87
N GLY A 110 14.94 -1.47 16.97
CA GLY A 110 14.38 -1.58 18.32
C GLY A 110 13.66 -2.92 18.54
N GLY A 111 12.86 -2.97 19.62
CA GLY A 111 12.11 -4.16 20.04
C GLY A 111 10.69 -4.29 19.50
N SER A 112 10.11 -3.21 18.95
CA SER A 112 8.66 -3.07 18.69
C SER A 112 8.21 -3.48 17.28
N GLY A 113 9.05 -4.23 16.55
CA GLY A 113 8.73 -4.69 15.20
C GLY A 113 8.88 -3.64 14.09
N VAL A 114 9.49 -2.48 14.38
CA VAL A 114 9.84 -1.48 13.37
C VAL A 114 11.02 -2.00 12.54
N VAL A 115 11.05 -1.68 11.25
CA VAL A 115 12.15 -2.04 10.36
C VAL A 115 12.85 -0.82 9.77
N ARG A 116 14.16 -0.91 9.59
CA ARG A 116 14.94 0.03 8.77
C ARG A 116 14.82 -0.38 7.30
N ALA A 117 14.64 0.61 6.43
CA ALA A 117 14.70 0.41 4.99
C ALA A 117 15.57 1.49 4.33
N LYS A 118 16.30 1.08 3.30
CA LYS A 118 17.00 2.00 2.41
C LYS A 118 16.30 1.99 1.06
N PHE A 119 15.98 3.18 0.58
CA PHE A 119 15.43 3.39 -0.75
C PHE A 119 16.55 3.80 -1.69
N ASN A 120 16.41 3.49 -2.98
CA ASN A 120 17.40 3.87 -3.99
C ASN A 120 17.60 5.39 -4.01
N THR A 121 16.50 6.13 -3.87
CA THR A 121 16.50 7.57 -3.60
C THR A 121 15.92 7.78 -2.20
N PRO A 122 16.54 8.59 -1.32
CA PRO A 122 15.98 8.91 -0.01
C PRO A 122 14.52 9.35 -0.12
N LEU A 123 13.68 8.88 0.80
CA LEU A 123 12.27 9.25 0.81
C LEU A 123 12.13 10.75 1.09
N PRO A 124 11.16 11.46 0.47
CA PRO A 124 10.86 12.83 0.82
C PRO A 124 10.22 12.90 2.22
N ALA A 125 10.43 14.00 2.94
CA ALA A 125 9.86 14.17 4.29
C ALA A 125 8.32 14.18 4.26
N SER A 126 7.73 14.57 3.14
CA SER A 126 6.28 14.47 2.88
C SER A 126 5.75 13.04 2.88
N ALA A 127 6.61 12.02 2.91
CA ALA A 127 6.23 10.62 3.05
C ALA A 127 6.00 10.19 4.50
N ILE A 128 6.42 10.99 5.50
CA ILE A 128 6.27 10.65 6.92
C ILE A 128 4.78 10.56 7.26
N GLY A 129 4.39 9.53 8.02
CA GLY A 129 2.99 9.22 8.33
C GLY A 129 2.19 8.62 7.18
N ARG A 130 2.75 8.55 5.95
CA ARG A 130 2.05 8.01 4.78
C ARG A 130 2.26 6.51 4.63
N ARG A 131 1.35 5.92 3.86
CA ARG A 131 1.32 4.49 3.55
C ARG A 131 2.56 4.08 2.76
N ILE A 132 3.28 3.11 3.29
CA ILE A 132 4.33 2.35 2.61
C ILE A 132 3.81 0.93 2.35
N ARG A 133 4.14 0.39 1.19
CA ARG A 133 3.82 -1.00 0.81
C ARG A 133 5.07 -1.85 0.99
N VAL A 134 5.05 -2.78 1.95
CA VAL A 134 6.13 -3.75 2.17
C VAL A 134 5.72 -5.06 1.50
N TYR A 135 6.39 -5.44 0.44
CA TYR A 135 6.04 -6.65 -0.32
C TYR A 135 6.56 -7.92 0.33
N LEU A 136 5.99 -9.06 -0.07
CA LEU A 136 6.41 -10.38 0.41
C LEU A 136 7.61 -10.96 -0.37
N TYR A 137 8.07 -10.27 -1.43
CA TYR A 137 9.22 -10.69 -2.23
C TYR A 137 10.48 -9.83 -1.95
N PRO A 138 11.70 -10.38 -2.11
CA PRO A 138 12.02 -11.76 -2.48
C PRO A 138 11.57 -12.77 -1.41
N SER A 139 10.91 -13.86 -1.84
CA SER A 139 10.43 -14.87 -0.89
C SER A 139 11.62 -15.55 -0.22
N ARG A 140 11.44 -15.91 1.05
CA ARG A 140 12.37 -16.73 1.85
C ARG A 140 11.62 -17.89 2.54
N VAL A 141 10.39 -18.08 2.10
CA VAL A 141 9.50 -19.19 2.43
C VAL A 141 9.30 -19.93 1.12
#